data_AF-A0A1X1Q5K1-F1
#
_entry.id   AF-A0A1X1Q5K1-F1
#
_cell.length_a   1.000
_cell.length_b   1.000
_cell.length_c   1.000
_cell.angle_alpha   90.00
_cell.angle_beta   90.00
_cell.angle_gamma   90.00
#
_symmetry.space_group_name_H-M   'P 1'
#
loop_
_entity.id
_entity.type
_entity.pdbx_description
1 polymer ?
#
loop_
_entity_poly.entity_id
_entity_poly.type
_entity_poly.pdbx_seq_one_letter_code
_entity_poly.pdbx_strand_id
1 'polypeptide(L)'
;MIEITKMDNLGKGKAFLVAGVVAWSAFTCSFGNVNSAAAAQLALMSSGATVLTEGMRLGGVPYRNRDGEVVVSGSASENDNILEGCQLRAQVAYNMARANEPRITMDMLDIANRLGTTMEGLEYSVKTASSVKSKIDRKTNKALEAGETPKQDFEYVSETGDLLRYTEVVNHNEMAGKVRATVSLLEEKGYTLDEIDNKYLNKDGRYKAVHINATSPSGQPFEIQVHSQETLAASRTTHEMYEEWRKPETSAERKAELFSAIKSTYDSLPEPKDIGSLANYKKAV
;
A
#
# COMPACT_ATOMS: atom_id res chain seq x y z
N MET A 1 -0.57 33.83 -20.37
CA MET A 1 -0.84 34.52 -19.09
C MET A 1 -1.94 33.75 -18.39
N ILE A 2 -1.60 33.07 -17.30
CA ILE A 2 -2.54 32.32 -16.46
C ILE A 2 -2.39 32.96 -15.09
N GLU A 3 -3.46 33.59 -14.61
CA GLU A 3 -3.52 34.21 -13.28
C GLU A 3 -3.55 33.12 -12.21
N ILE A 4 -2.57 33.16 -11.31
CA ILE A 4 -2.60 32.42 -10.06
C ILE A 4 -3.31 33.32 -9.05
N THR A 5 -4.58 33.05 -8.77
CA THR A 5 -5.31 33.77 -7.71
C THR A 5 -4.80 33.29 -6.35
N LYS A 6 -4.01 34.13 -5.70
CA LYS A 6 -3.64 34.02 -4.28
C LYS A 6 -4.89 34.20 -3.43
N MET A 7 -5.32 33.18 -2.70
CA MET A 7 -6.34 33.34 -1.67
C MET A 7 -5.67 33.74 -0.35
N ASP A 8 -5.51 35.05 -0.17
CA ASP A 8 -5.28 35.66 1.14
C ASP A 8 -6.67 35.97 1.75
N ASN A 9 -7.13 35.18 2.72
CA ASN A 9 -7.86 35.69 3.88
C ASN A 9 -8.17 34.61 4.93
N LEU A 10 -7.59 34.81 6.11
CA LEU A 10 -7.78 34.09 7.35
C LEU A 10 -9.22 34.21 7.87
N GLY A 11 -9.95 33.09 7.84
CA GLY A 11 -11.10 32.84 8.71
C GLY A 11 -10.63 32.12 9.98
N LYS A 12 -10.82 32.75 11.13
CA LYS A 12 -10.43 32.31 12.48
C LYS A 12 -10.86 30.86 12.78
N GLY A 13 -9.93 29.92 12.66
CA GLY A 13 -10.02 28.56 13.19
C GLY A 13 -8.72 28.26 13.95
N LYS A 14 -8.84 27.81 15.20
CA LYS A 14 -7.71 27.64 16.14
C LYS A 14 -6.59 26.79 15.53
N ALA A 15 -5.48 27.43 15.19
CA ALA A 15 -4.21 26.73 14.97
C ALA A 15 -3.73 26.19 16.32
N PHE A 16 -3.97 24.91 16.60
CA PHE A 16 -3.22 24.20 17.63
C PHE A 16 -1.84 23.85 17.04
N LEU A 17 -0.87 24.73 17.28
CA LEU A 17 0.53 24.36 17.28
C LEU A 17 0.73 23.36 18.43
N VAL A 18 0.76 22.06 18.12
CA VAL A 18 1.28 21.07 19.06
C VAL A 18 2.80 21.20 19.02
N ALA A 19 3.32 22.10 19.86
CA ALA A 19 4.72 22.09 20.23
C ALA A 19 5.02 20.74 20.89
N GLY A 20 5.95 19.98 20.30
CA GLY A 20 6.46 18.76 20.91
C GLY A 20 7.02 19.07 22.29
N VAL A 21 6.35 18.60 23.33
CA VAL A 21 6.91 18.56 24.68
C VAL A 21 7.91 17.41 24.69
N VAL A 22 9.17 17.75 24.38
CA VAL A 22 10.31 16.91 24.75
C VAL A 22 10.44 17.06 26.27
N ALA A 23 9.88 16.12 27.02
CA ALA A 23 10.14 16.03 28.44
C ALA A 23 11.59 15.56 28.63
N TRP A 24 12.49 16.51 28.85
CA TRP A 24 13.81 16.26 29.43
C TRP A 24 13.62 15.65 30.81
N SER A 25 13.80 14.34 30.91
CA SER A 25 14.18 13.68 32.16
C SER A 25 15.63 13.25 31.99
N ALA A 26 16.49 13.88 32.81
CA ALA A 26 17.92 13.66 32.79
C ALA A 26 18.24 12.21 33.18
N PHE A 27 18.67 11.41 32.21
CA PHE A 27 19.58 10.29 32.42
C PHE A 27 20.63 10.34 31.32
N THR A 28 21.77 10.91 31.66
CA THR A 28 22.99 10.84 30.86
C THR A 28 23.45 9.38 30.79
N CYS A 29 23.35 8.75 29.62
CA CYS A 29 24.22 7.65 29.22
C CYS A 29 24.32 7.57 27.69
N SER A 30 25.50 7.93 27.20
CA SER A 30 26.19 7.57 25.95
C SER A 30 25.39 7.23 24.69
N PHE A 31 25.75 7.94 23.61
CA PHE A 31 25.45 7.64 22.21
C PHE A 31 25.54 6.15 21.86
N GLY A 32 24.44 5.64 21.31
CA GLY A 32 24.35 4.36 20.61
C GLY A 32 23.07 4.39 19.77
N ASN A 33 23.17 4.02 18.49
CA ASN A 33 22.06 3.98 17.55
C ASN A 33 20.85 3.23 18.16
N VAL A 34 19.78 3.97 18.44
CA VAL A 34 18.48 3.36 18.75
C VAL A 34 17.82 2.95 17.44
N ASN A 35 17.91 1.66 17.12
CA ASN A 35 17.11 1.05 16.06
C ASN A 35 15.61 1.25 16.36
N SER A 36 14.81 1.35 15.30
CA SER A 36 13.35 1.61 15.29
C SER A 36 12.52 0.74 16.27
N ALA A 37 13.04 -0.42 16.68
CA ALA A 37 12.44 -1.28 17.70
C ALA A 37 12.36 -0.64 19.11
N ALA A 38 13.31 0.24 19.49
CA ALA A 38 13.33 0.86 20.81
C ALA A 38 12.33 2.03 20.94
N ALA A 39 12.08 2.76 19.84
CA ALA A 39 11.07 3.80 19.80
C ALA A 39 9.64 3.23 19.91
N ALA A 40 9.41 2.05 19.31
CA ALA A 40 8.14 1.34 19.44
C ALA A 40 7.86 0.86 20.88
N GLN A 41 8.89 0.49 21.64
CA GLN A 41 8.76 0.06 23.04
C GLN A 41 8.39 1.19 24.01
N LEU A 42 8.77 2.45 23.73
CA LEU A 42 8.45 3.56 24.63
C LEU A 42 6.99 4.03 24.50
N ALA A 43 6.38 3.86 23.33
CA ALA A 43 4.95 4.15 23.10
C ALA A 43 4.00 3.08 23.70
N LEU A 44 4.54 1.91 24.08
CA LEU A 44 3.79 0.71 24.50
C LEU A 44 3.28 0.72 25.96
N MET A 45 3.59 1.76 26.74
CA MET A 45 3.40 1.76 28.20
C MET A 45 2.17 2.53 28.72
N SER A 46 1.28 3.04 27.86
CA SER A 46 0.03 3.67 28.33
C SER A 46 -1.16 3.45 27.40
N SER A 47 -2.35 3.37 27.99
CA SER A 47 -3.66 3.34 27.32
C SER A 47 -3.93 4.58 26.44
N GLY A 48 -3.03 5.56 26.41
CA GLY A 48 -3.10 6.74 25.54
C GLY A 48 -2.54 6.54 24.13
N ALA A 49 -1.82 5.46 23.83
CA ALA A 49 -1.18 5.26 22.52
C ALA A 49 -2.17 5.20 21.34
N THR A 50 -3.34 4.56 21.53
CA THR A 50 -4.35 4.43 20.47
C THR A 50 -4.94 5.79 20.08
N VAL A 51 -5.30 6.60 21.08
CA VAL A 51 -5.88 7.94 20.89
C VAL A 51 -4.85 8.92 20.30
N LEU A 52 -3.57 8.79 20.70
CA LEU A 52 -2.50 9.65 20.17
C LEU A 52 -2.22 9.36 18.69
N THR A 53 -2.26 8.10 18.25
CA THR A 53 -1.97 7.77 16.83
C THR A 53 -3.07 8.19 15.87
N GLU A 54 -4.35 8.16 16.28
CA GLU A 54 -5.47 8.60 15.43
C GLU A 54 -5.45 10.12 15.21
N GLY A 55 -4.98 10.89 16.20
CA GLY A 55 -4.76 12.34 16.08
C GLY A 55 -3.49 12.76 15.32
N MET A 56 -2.65 11.82 14.88
CA MET A 56 -1.37 12.08 14.19
C MET A 56 -1.42 11.92 12.67
N ARG A 57 -2.50 11.36 12.09
CA ARG A 57 -2.64 11.26 10.64
C ARG A 57 -2.95 12.65 10.07
N LEU A 58 -2.03 13.19 9.28
CA LEU A 58 -2.38 14.25 8.33
C LEU A 58 -3.52 13.70 7.46
N GLY A 59 -4.66 14.40 7.34
CA GLY A 59 -5.77 13.92 6.51
C GLY A 59 -5.29 13.52 5.10
N GLY A 60 -6.04 12.62 4.44
CA GLY A 60 -5.68 12.13 3.12
C GLY A 60 -5.44 13.25 2.09
N VAL A 61 -4.68 12.95 1.05
CA VAL A 61 -4.34 13.91 -0.01
C VAL A 61 -5.49 13.96 -1.02
N PRO A 62 -6.09 15.14 -1.27
CA PRO A 62 -7.11 15.27 -2.31
C PRO A 62 -6.48 15.15 -3.69
N TYR A 63 -7.11 14.38 -4.57
CA TYR A 63 -6.66 14.13 -5.94
C TYR A 63 -7.84 14.11 -6.90
N ARG A 64 -7.67 14.67 -8.09
CA ARG A 64 -8.66 14.57 -9.15
C ARG A 64 -8.38 13.32 -9.99
N ASN A 65 -9.25 12.32 -9.91
CA ASN A 65 -9.11 11.08 -10.67
C ASN A 65 -9.36 11.32 -12.17
N ARG A 66 -9.23 10.25 -12.97
CA ARG A 66 -9.38 10.30 -14.43
C ARG A 66 -10.77 10.73 -14.89
N ASP A 67 -11.80 10.43 -14.09
CA ASP A 67 -13.19 10.82 -14.34
C ASP A 67 -13.48 12.28 -13.95
N GLY A 68 -12.48 12.98 -13.40
CA GLY A 68 -12.59 14.37 -12.98
C GLY A 68 -13.17 14.54 -11.58
N GLU A 69 -13.40 13.46 -10.83
CA GLU A 69 -13.90 13.48 -9.47
C GLU A 69 -12.77 13.72 -8.47
N VAL A 70 -13.04 14.47 -7.41
CA VAL A 70 -12.07 14.67 -6.33
C VAL A 70 -12.24 13.56 -5.30
N VAL A 71 -11.22 12.71 -5.17
CA VAL A 71 -11.12 11.67 -4.14
C VAL A 71 -10.08 12.06 -3.10
N VAL A 72 -10.18 11.48 -1.90
CA VAL A 72 -9.23 11.69 -0.81
C VAL A 72 -8.50 10.38 -0.52
N SER A 73 -7.17 10.44 -0.50
CA SER A 73 -6.37 9.23 -0.34
C SER A 73 -6.59 8.54 1.02
N GLY A 74 -6.72 7.21 0.99
CA GLY A 74 -6.94 6.37 2.16
C GLY A 74 -8.25 6.65 2.92
N SER A 75 -9.21 7.35 2.32
CA SER A 75 -10.51 7.66 2.90
C SER A 75 -11.36 6.42 3.18
N ALA A 76 -11.20 5.33 2.42
CA ALA A 76 -11.87 4.07 2.73
C ALA A 76 -11.44 3.52 4.10
N SER A 77 -10.16 3.64 4.44
CA SER A 77 -9.66 3.24 5.76
C SER A 77 -10.10 4.17 6.88
N GLU A 78 -10.48 5.42 6.60
CA GLU A 78 -10.97 6.33 7.66
C GLU A 78 -12.27 5.84 8.28
N ASN A 79 -13.11 5.19 7.46
CA ASN A 79 -14.38 4.61 7.87
C ASN A 79 -14.25 3.16 8.38
N ASP A 80 -13.10 2.52 8.19
CA ASP A 80 -12.81 1.13 8.59
C ASP A 80 -11.35 1.03 9.07
N ASN A 81 -11.09 1.60 10.26
CA ASN A 81 -9.74 1.69 10.85
C ASN A 81 -9.52 0.86 12.13
N ILE A 82 -10.52 0.12 12.61
CA ILE A 82 -10.42 -0.64 13.85
C ILE A 82 -10.19 -2.13 13.56
N LEU A 83 -9.04 -2.65 13.97
CA LEU A 83 -8.71 -4.08 13.89
C LEU A 83 -9.38 -4.84 15.04
N GLU A 84 -10.70 -5.01 14.95
CA GLU A 84 -11.48 -5.68 15.99
C GLU A 84 -10.96 -7.08 16.32
N GLY A 85 -10.81 -7.37 17.61
CA GLY A 85 -10.30 -8.65 18.11
C GLY A 85 -8.80 -8.88 17.91
N CYS A 86 -8.05 -7.89 17.40
CA CYS A 86 -6.59 -7.95 17.34
C CYS A 86 -5.94 -7.30 18.58
N GLN A 87 -4.70 -7.66 18.86
CA GLN A 87 -3.86 -7.05 19.89
C GLN A 87 -3.65 -5.56 19.59
N LEU A 88 -3.48 -4.78 20.66
CA LEU A 88 -3.16 -3.35 20.56
C LEU A 88 -1.91 -3.08 19.70
N ARG A 89 -0.92 -3.97 19.74
CA ARG A 89 0.29 -3.85 18.90
C ARG A 89 -0.01 -3.88 17.40
N ALA A 90 -0.95 -4.71 16.98
CA ALA A 90 -1.40 -4.77 15.59
C ALA A 90 -2.08 -3.46 15.17
N GLN A 91 -2.96 -2.92 16.03
CA GLN A 91 -3.60 -1.62 15.80
C GLN A 91 -2.59 -0.48 15.70
N VAL A 92 -1.58 -0.46 16.58
CA VAL A 92 -0.51 0.56 16.54
C VAL A 92 0.29 0.45 15.24
N ALA A 93 0.69 -0.76 14.83
CA ALA A 93 1.40 -0.98 13.55
C ALA A 93 0.59 -0.49 12.35
N TYR A 94 -0.71 -0.78 12.32
CA TYR A 94 -1.61 -0.32 11.27
C TYR A 94 -1.80 1.21 11.27
N ASN A 95 -1.97 1.83 12.44
CA ASN A 95 -2.08 3.28 12.54
C ASN A 95 -0.78 4.00 12.12
N MET A 96 0.39 3.41 12.38
CA MET A 96 1.67 3.95 11.88
C MET A 96 1.72 3.94 10.34
N ALA A 97 1.24 2.88 9.69
CA ALA A 97 1.15 2.85 8.22
C ALA A 97 0.20 3.95 7.70
N ARG A 98 -0.98 4.08 8.31
CA ARG A 98 -1.96 5.14 7.98
C ARG A 98 -1.38 6.55 8.13
N ALA A 99 -0.57 6.79 9.15
CA ALA A 99 0.05 8.10 9.38
C ALA A 99 1.15 8.43 8.36
N ASN A 100 1.84 7.42 7.80
CA ASN A 100 2.86 7.61 6.76
C ASN A 100 2.27 7.81 5.35
N GLU A 101 1.05 7.35 5.12
CA GLU A 101 0.42 7.33 3.80
C GLU A 101 0.34 8.69 3.07
N PRO A 102 -0.02 9.82 3.72
CA PRO A 102 -0.15 11.09 3.00
C PRO A 102 1.18 11.54 2.37
N ARG A 103 2.30 11.31 3.07
CA ARG A 103 3.63 11.66 2.55
C ARG A 103 3.99 10.82 1.33
N ILE A 104 3.77 9.51 1.40
CA ILE A 104 4.03 8.60 0.29
C ILE A 104 3.09 8.92 -0.89
N THR A 105 1.83 9.25 -0.63
CA THR A 105 0.87 9.64 -1.66
C THR A 105 1.31 10.89 -2.40
N MET A 106 1.79 11.93 -1.71
CA MET A 106 2.33 13.13 -2.37
C MET A 106 3.50 12.79 -3.30
N ASP A 107 4.40 11.91 -2.87
CA ASP A 107 5.52 11.46 -3.71
C ASP A 107 5.04 10.65 -4.91
N MET A 108 4.08 9.74 -4.73
CA MET A 108 3.51 8.94 -5.82
C MET A 108 2.76 9.82 -6.84
N LEU A 109 2.03 10.85 -6.38
CA LEU A 109 1.36 11.82 -7.26
C LEU A 109 2.37 12.66 -8.05
N ASP A 110 3.46 13.09 -7.42
CA ASP A 110 4.55 13.80 -8.10
C ASP A 110 5.23 12.91 -9.15
N ILE A 111 5.52 11.64 -8.82
CA ILE A 111 6.05 10.64 -9.76
C ILE A 111 5.09 10.48 -10.95
N ALA A 112 3.80 10.29 -10.68
CA ALA A 112 2.81 10.10 -11.74
C ALA A 112 2.76 11.32 -12.68
N ASN A 113 2.76 12.52 -12.12
CA ASN A 113 2.80 13.76 -12.87
C ASN A 113 4.07 13.89 -13.74
N ARG A 114 5.26 13.58 -13.19
CA ARG A 114 6.54 13.61 -13.93
C ARG A 114 6.57 12.59 -15.07
N LEU A 115 5.91 11.45 -14.90
CA LEU A 115 5.87 10.38 -15.90
C LEU A 115 4.69 10.50 -16.87
N GLY A 116 3.76 11.42 -16.66
CA GLY A 116 2.52 11.50 -17.45
C GLY A 116 1.64 10.25 -17.28
N THR A 117 1.64 9.66 -16.09
CA THR A 117 0.82 8.52 -15.69
C THR A 117 -0.27 8.98 -14.71
N THR A 118 -1.16 8.09 -14.30
CA THR A 118 -2.25 8.41 -13.36
C THR A 118 -2.28 7.44 -12.20
N MET A 119 -2.77 7.89 -11.04
CA MET A 119 -3.03 7.03 -9.89
C MET A 119 -4.53 6.74 -9.80
N GLU A 120 -4.91 5.48 -9.64
CA GLU A 120 -6.30 5.03 -9.54
C GLU A 120 -6.59 4.43 -8.16
N GLY A 121 -7.82 4.62 -7.66
CA GLY A 121 -8.28 4.02 -6.40
C GLY A 121 -7.55 4.53 -5.16
N LEU A 122 -7.15 5.81 -5.14
CA LEU A 122 -6.41 6.39 -4.01
C LEU A 122 -7.21 6.36 -2.71
N GLU A 123 -8.54 6.34 -2.75
CA GLU A 123 -9.39 6.11 -1.58
C GLU A 123 -9.04 4.80 -0.84
N TYR A 124 -8.47 3.82 -1.55
CA TYR A 124 -7.98 2.54 -1.04
C TYR A 124 -6.44 2.49 -0.88
N SER A 125 -5.74 3.63 -0.91
CA SER A 125 -4.27 3.70 -0.75
C SER A 125 -3.81 3.11 0.58
N VAL A 126 -4.68 3.11 1.59
CA VAL A 126 -4.55 2.33 2.83
C VAL A 126 -5.56 1.18 2.77
N LYS A 127 -5.07 -0.05 2.99
CA LYS A 127 -5.92 -1.24 3.17
C LYS A 127 -6.85 -1.04 4.36
N THR A 128 -8.13 -1.35 4.23
CA THR A 128 -9.08 -1.21 5.34
C THR A 128 -8.84 -2.23 6.46
N ALA A 129 -9.28 -1.93 7.68
CA ALA A 129 -9.06 -2.81 8.84
C ALA A 129 -9.75 -4.17 8.66
N SER A 130 -10.96 -4.21 8.12
CA SER A 130 -11.64 -5.47 7.76
C SER A 130 -10.83 -6.31 6.76
N SER A 131 -10.20 -5.66 5.78
CA SER A 131 -9.35 -6.33 4.78
C SER A 131 -8.03 -6.85 5.38
N VAL A 132 -7.45 -6.12 6.34
CA VAL A 132 -6.28 -6.55 7.10
C VAL A 132 -6.65 -7.77 7.96
N LYS A 133 -7.77 -7.72 8.69
CA LYS A 133 -8.27 -8.83 9.51
C LYS A 133 -8.52 -10.09 8.68
N SER A 134 -9.23 -9.98 7.56
CA SER A 134 -9.45 -11.10 6.64
C SER A 134 -8.14 -11.73 6.15
N LYS A 135 -7.09 -10.92 5.96
CA LYS A 135 -5.75 -11.40 5.58
C LYS A 135 -5.05 -12.13 6.74
N ILE A 136 -5.17 -11.64 7.97
CA ILE A 136 -4.68 -12.30 9.18
C ILE A 136 -5.35 -13.66 9.32
N ASP A 137 -6.68 -13.71 9.32
CA ASP A 137 -7.46 -14.95 9.51
C ASP A 137 -7.07 -16.01 8.46
N ARG A 138 -6.94 -15.60 7.20
CA ARG A 138 -6.51 -16.50 6.12
C ARG A 138 -5.08 -17.03 6.32
N LYS A 139 -4.14 -16.20 6.78
CA LYS A 139 -2.76 -16.65 7.06
C LYS A 139 -2.72 -17.58 8.28
N THR A 140 -3.51 -17.29 9.31
CA THR A 140 -3.68 -18.13 10.49
C THR A 140 -4.23 -19.49 10.12
N ASN A 141 -5.34 -19.55 9.38
CA ASN A 141 -5.96 -20.81 8.95
C ASN A 141 -4.99 -21.64 8.10
N LYS A 142 -4.27 -21.00 7.17
CA LYS A 142 -3.27 -21.69 6.36
C LYS A 142 -2.14 -22.30 7.21
N ALA A 143 -1.66 -21.60 8.24
CA ALA A 143 -0.65 -22.15 9.14
C ALA A 143 -1.19 -23.35 9.93
N LEU A 144 -2.42 -23.25 10.46
CA LEU A 144 -3.08 -24.35 11.16
C LEU A 144 -3.28 -25.59 10.28
N GLU A 145 -3.73 -25.40 9.03
CA GLU A 145 -3.88 -26.48 8.05
C GLU A 145 -2.54 -27.15 7.71
N ALA A 146 -1.44 -26.40 7.74
CA ALA A 146 -0.09 -26.91 7.56
C ALA A 146 0.50 -27.57 8.83
N GLY A 147 -0.21 -27.55 9.97
CA GLY A 147 0.30 -28.02 11.26
C GLY A 147 1.36 -27.11 11.87
N GLU A 148 1.44 -25.85 11.43
CA GLU A 148 2.35 -24.83 11.92
C GLU A 148 1.70 -23.99 13.02
N THR A 149 2.50 -23.43 13.93
CA THR A 149 2.02 -22.45 14.90
C THR A 149 1.77 -21.11 14.19
N PRO A 150 0.55 -20.56 14.21
CA PRO A 150 0.29 -19.24 13.63
C PRO A 150 1.10 -18.15 14.30
N LYS A 151 1.51 -17.14 13.53
CA LYS A 151 2.13 -15.93 14.08
C LYS A 151 1.10 -15.11 14.86
N GLN A 152 1.59 -14.20 15.69
CA GLN A 152 0.72 -13.20 16.29
C GLN A 152 0.24 -12.21 15.22
N ASP A 153 -0.94 -11.63 15.43
CA ASP A 153 -1.54 -10.65 14.52
C ASP A 153 -0.62 -9.46 14.21
N PHE A 154 0.11 -8.95 15.21
CA PHE A 154 1.03 -7.83 15.02
C PHE A 154 2.19 -8.19 14.07
N GLU A 155 2.63 -9.45 14.06
CA GLU A 155 3.67 -9.93 13.14
C GLU A 155 3.10 -9.97 11.72
N TYR A 156 1.89 -10.49 11.55
CA TYR A 156 1.22 -10.46 10.25
C TYR A 156 1.00 -9.03 9.73
N VAL A 157 0.60 -8.08 10.58
CA VAL A 157 0.46 -6.66 10.20
C VAL A 157 1.81 -6.07 9.81
N SER A 158 2.84 -6.25 10.64
CA SER A 158 4.17 -5.65 10.43
C SER A 158 4.90 -6.21 9.21
N GLU A 159 4.67 -7.47 8.85
CA GLU A 159 5.24 -8.12 7.66
C GLU A 159 4.39 -7.89 6.39
N THR A 160 3.24 -7.24 6.49
CA THR A 160 2.36 -7.00 5.35
C THR A 160 2.86 -5.81 4.55
N GLY A 161 3.50 -6.09 3.41
CA GLY A 161 4.01 -5.05 2.50
C GLY A 161 2.95 -4.23 1.77
N ASP A 162 1.69 -4.67 1.73
CA ASP A 162 0.58 -4.00 1.03
C ASP A 162 -0.44 -3.36 1.99
N LEU A 163 0.00 -2.95 3.20
CA LEU A 163 -0.85 -2.09 4.04
C LEU A 163 -1.11 -0.76 3.33
N LEU A 164 -0.08 -0.23 2.68
CA LEU A 164 -0.20 0.85 1.71
C LEU A 164 -0.04 0.28 0.30
N ARG A 165 -0.95 0.64 -0.60
CA ARG A 165 -1.02 0.06 -1.95
C ARG A 165 -1.47 1.12 -2.95
N TYR A 166 -0.69 1.34 -4.00
CA TYR A 166 -1.03 2.29 -5.08
C TYR A 166 -1.27 1.54 -6.38
N THR A 167 -2.13 2.10 -7.22
CA THR A 167 -2.33 1.61 -8.60
C THR A 167 -1.90 2.70 -9.56
N GLU A 168 -0.75 2.51 -10.20
CA GLU A 168 -0.27 3.38 -11.27
C GLU A 168 -0.78 2.85 -12.61
N VAL A 169 -1.45 3.71 -13.39
CA VAL A 169 -1.92 3.40 -14.73
C VAL A 169 -1.03 4.04 -15.77
N VAL A 170 -0.52 3.22 -16.68
CA VAL A 170 0.44 3.57 -17.71
C VAL A 170 -0.09 3.24 -19.10
N ASN A 171 0.49 3.85 -20.13
CA ASN A 171 0.26 3.38 -21.49
C ASN A 171 0.74 1.94 -21.62
N HIS A 172 -0.09 1.07 -22.20
CA HIS A 172 0.18 -0.36 -22.32
C HIS A 172 1.58 -0.64 -22.87
N ASN A 173 1.95 -0.08 -24.02
CA ASN A 173 3.24 -0.35 -24.67
C ASN A 173 4.44 0.35 -24.02
N GLU A 174 4.21 1.20 -23.02
CA GLU A 174 5.28 1.88 -22.29
C GLU A 174 5.54 1.24 -20.92
N MET A 175 4.77 0.23 -20.52
CA MET A 175 4.77 -0.33 -19.16
C MET A 175 6.16 -0.69 -18.64
N ALA A 176 6.97 -1.41 -19.43
CA ALA A 176 8.31 -1.79 -19.01
C ALA A 176 9.22 -0.57 -18.78
N GLY A 177 9.08 0.47 -19.60
CA GLY A 177 9.80 1.74 -19.45
C GLY A 177 9.31 2.55 -18.25
N LYS A 178 7.99 2.62 -18.03
CA LYS A 178 7.39 3.34 -16.91
C LYS A 178 7.72 2.69 -15.58
N VAL A 179 7.69 1.35 -15.47
CA VAL A 179 8.16 0.65 -14.25
C VAL A 179 9.59 1.05 -13.90
N ARG A 180 10.52 1.02 -14.87
CA ARG A 180 11.91 1.42 -14.63
C ARG A 180 12.01 2.88 -14.19
N ALA A 181 11.25 3.77 -14.83
CA ALA A 181 11.24 5.19 -14.48
C ALA A 181 10.64 5.43 -13.07
N THR A 182 9.53 4.78 -12.72
CA THR A 182 8.93 4.83 -11.38
C THR A 182 9.93 4.41 -10.32
N VAL A 183 10.64 3.30 -10.54
CA VAL A 183 11.72 2.83 -9.63
C VAL A 183 12.83 3.88 -9.51
N SER A 184 13.35 4.40 -10.61
CA SER A 184 14.42 5.42 -10.55
C SER A 184 13.99 6.70 -9.82
N LEU A 185 12.73 7.13 -9.96
CA LEU A 185 12.22 8.31 -9.26
C LEU A 185 11.96 8.05 -7.77
N LEU A 186 11.57 6.83 -7.40
CA LEU A 186 11.51 6.39 -6.01
C LEU A 186 12.90 6.44 -5.37
N GLU A 187 13.90 5.87 -6.04
CA GLU A 187 15.30 5.89 -5.58
C GLU A 187 15.85 7.32 -5.44
N GLU A 188 15.56 8.22 -6.40
CA GLU A 188 15.90 9.65 -6.33
C GLU A 188 15.32 10.32 -5.07
N LYS A 189 14.12 9.90 -4.66
CA LYS A 189 13.44 10.37 -3.44
C LYS A 189 13.90 9.65 -2.16
N GLY A 190 14.89 8.75 -2.25
CA GLY A 190 15.48 8.02 -1.12
C GLY A 190 14.73 6.76 -0.71
N TYR A 191 13.77 6.29 -1.52
CA TYR A 191 13.09 5.03 -1.29
C TYR A 191 14.01 3.86 -1.65
N THR A 192 13.79 2.72 -1.01
CA THR A 192 14.50 1.48 -1.34
C THR A 192 13.59 0.56 -2.15
N LEU A 193 14.07 0.06 -3.29
CA LEU A 193 13.41 -1.01 -4.02
C LEU A 193 13.62 -2.35 -3.30
N ASP A 194 12.52 -3.05 -3.01
CA ASP A 194 12.56 -4.36 -2.36
C ASP A 194 12.25 -5.49 -3.35
N GLU A 195 11.31 -5.29 -4.27
CA GLU A 195 10.90 -6.31 -5.24
C GLU A 195 10.32 -5.71 -6.52
N ILE A 196 10.59 -6.34 -7.66
CA ILE A 196 9.81 -6.22 -8.89
C ILE A 196 9.30 -7.62 -9.21
N ASP A 197 7.98 -7.77 -9.24
CA ASP A 197 7.30 -9.00 -9.62
C ASP A 197 6.52 -8.78 -10.91
N ASN A 198 7.18 -9.10 -12.03
CA ASN A 198 6.63 -9.05 -13.36
C ASN A 198 5.79 -10.30 -13.65
N LYS A 199 4.48 -10.19 -13.43
CA LYS A 199 3.54 -11.31 -13.61
C LYS A 199 3.43 -11.79 -15.05
N TYR A 200 3.88 -11.01 -16.03
CA TYR A 200 3.90 -11.42 -17.44
C TYR A 200 4.89 -12.55 -17.73
N LEU A 201 5.92 -12.71 -16.88
CA LEU A 201 6.92 -13.78 -17.00
C LEU A 201 6.36 -15.15 -16.58
N ASN A 202 5.29 -15.18 -15.78
CA ASN A 202 4.60 -16.42 -15.44
C ASN A 202 3.57 -16.78 -16.53
N LYS A 203 3.94 -17.68 -17.44
CA LYS A 203 3.07 -18.09 -18.56
C LYS A 203 1.85 -18.91 -18.12
N ASP A 204 1.96 -19.62 -17.00
CA ASP A 204 0.84 -20.32 -16.34
C ASP A 204 0.02 -19.39 -15.44
N GLY A 205 0.45 -18.13 -15.32
CA GLY A 205 -0.26 -17.11 -14.58
C GLY A 205 -1.63 -16.80 -15.19
N ARG A 206 -2.56 -16.44 -14.30
CA ARG A 206 -3.92 -15.99 -14.64
C ARG A 206 -4.11 -14.49 -14.45
N TYR A 207 -3.05 -13.77 -14.12
CA TYR A 207 -3.11 -12.36 -13.77
C TYR A 207 -1.88 -11.67 -14.34
N LYS A 208 -2.08 -10.51 -14.98
CA LYS A 208 -1.02 -9.75 -15.65
C LYS A 208 -0.99 -8.32 -15.11
N ALA A 209 0.10 -7.98 -14.44
CA ALA A 209 0.49 -6.65 -14.01
C ALA A 209 1.98 -6.70 -13.63
N VAL A 210 2.58 -5.55 -13.32
CA VAL A 210 3.87 -5.52 -12.63
C VAL A 210 3.63 -4.99 -11.23
N HIS A 211 4.13 -5.70 -10.22
CA HIS A 211 4.10 -5.23 -8.84
C HIS A 211 5.49 -4.76 -8.45
N ILE A 212 5.55 -3.62 -7.77
CA ILE A 212 6.78 -3.07 -7.18
C ILE A 212 6.55 -3.03 -5.68
N ASN A 213 7.42 -3.64 -4.90
CA ASN A 213 7.47 -3.44 -3.45
C ASN A 213 8.64 -2.49 -3.14
N ALA A 214 8.36 -1.47 -2.36
CA ALA A 214 9.35 -0.48 -1.95
C ALA A 214 9.17 -0.09 -0.49
N THR A 215 10.25 0.41 0.11
CA THR A 215 10.26 0.92 1.48
C THR A 215 10.59 2.41 1.47
N SER A 216 9.76 3.21 2.15
CA SER A 216 9.98 4.65 2.27
C SER A 216 11.25 4.99 3.07
N PRO A 217 11.77 6.22 2.95
CA PRO A 217 12.86 6.69 3.83
C PRO A 217 12.53 6.60 5.34
N SER A 218 11.24 6.61 5.70
CA SER A 218 10.77 6.42 7.08
C SER A 218 10.65 4.95 7.49
N GLY A 219 10.97 4.01 6.61
CA GLY A 219 10.90 2.57 6.87
C GLY A 219 9.51 1.94 6.66
N GLN A 220 8.58 2.66 6.02
CA GLN A 220 7.23 2.13 5.73
C GLN A 220 7.24 1.36 4.39
N PRO A 221 7.00 0.03 4.39
CA PRO A 221 6.82 -0.72 3.16
C PRO A 221 5.47 -0.40 2.50
N PHE A 222 5.43 -0.46 1.18
CA PHE A 222 4.23 -0.33 0.37
C PHE A 222 4.36 -1.04 -0.97
N GLU A 223 3.23 -1.33 -1.60
CA GLU A 223 3.15 -1.94 -2.93
C GLU A 223 2.65 -0.92 -3.96
N ILE A 224 3.18 -0.98 -5.17
CA ILE A 224 2.65 -0.31 -6.36
C ILE A 224 2.27 -1.38 -7.38
N GLN A 225 1.01 -1.43 -7.80
CA GLN A 225 0.63 -2.13 -9.02
C GLN A 225 0.70 -1.20 -10.21
N VAL A 226 1.49 -1.60 -11.20
CA VAL A 226 1.52 -0.95 -12.49
C VAL A 226 0.60 -1.71 -13.45
N HIS A 227 -0.46 -1.04 -13.86
CA HIS A 227 -1.46 -1.53 -14.80
C HIS A 227 -1.47 -0.70 -16.08
N SER A 228 -1.88 -1.34 -17.16
CA SER A 228 -2.41 -0.63 -18.33
C SER A 228 -3.92 -0.46 -18.17
N GLN A 229 -4.58 0.33 -19.01
CA GLN A 229 -6.04 0.44 -18.94
C GLN A 229 -6.73 -0.91 -19.14
N GLU A 230 -6.19 -1.73 -20.04
CA GLU A 230 -6.65 -3.06 -20.38
C GLU A 230 -6.52 -4.01 -19.19
N THR A 231 -5.36 -4.05 -18.54
CA THR A 231 -5.15 -4.94 -17.38
C THR A 231 -5.86 -4.46 -16.13
N LEU A 232 -6.10 -3.15 -15.99
CA LEU A 232 -6.94 -2.61 -14.92
C LEU A 232 -8.41 -3.01 -15.12
N ALA A 233 -8.93 -2.90 -16.35
CA ALA A 233 -10.29 -3.34 -16.67
C ALA A 233 -10.47 -4.85 -16.47
N ALA A 234 -9.49 -5.67 -16.86
CA ALA A 234 -9.49 -7.10 -16.60
C ALA A 234 -9.47 -7.40 -15.08
N SER A 235 -8.69 -6.66 -14.30
CA SER A 235 -8.65 -6.79 -12.83
C SER A 235 -10.01 -6.51 -12.21
N ARG A 236 -10.67 -5.43 -12.62
CA ARG A 236 -12.04 -5.08 -12.18
C ARG A 236 -13.05 -6.15 -12.55
N THR A 237 -13.01 -6.63 -13.81
CA THR A 237 -13.95 -7.65 -14.32
C THR A 237 -13.80 -8.99 -13.63
N THR A 238 -12.57 -9.37 -13.26
CA THR A 238 -12.26 -10.67 -12.66
C THR A 238 -12.23 -10.65 -11.14
N HIS A 239 -12.46 -9.50 -10.50
CA HIS A 239 -12.30 -9.33 -9.06
C HIS A 239 -13.20 -10.28 -8.24
N GLU A 240 -14.50 -10.34 -8.57
CA GLU A 240 -15.44 -11.23 -7.87
C GLU A 240 -15.10 -12.70 -8.07
N MET A 241 -14.67 -13.08 -9.28
CA MET A 241 -14.22 -14.44 -9.59
C MET A 241 -12.98 -14.81 -8.75
N TYR A 242 -12.06 -13.87 -8.57
CA TYR A 242 -10.88 -14.07 -7.72
C TYR A 242 -11.25 -14.19 -6.24
N GLU A 243 -12.17 -13.35 -5.75
CA GLU A 243 -12.66 -13.41 -4.36
C GLU A 243 -13.40 -14.71 -4.08
N GLU A 244 -14.15 -15.26 -5.04
CA GLU A 244 -14.73 -16.60 -4.94
C GLU A 244 -13.63 -17.68 -4.98
N TRP A 245 -12.72 -17.60 -5.94
CA TRP A 245 -11.67 -18.61 -6.12
C TRP A 245 -10.79 -18.78 -4.89
N ARG A 246 -10.47 -17.68 -4.19
CA ARG A 246 -9.51 -17.69 -3.08
C ARG A 246 -10.07 -18.23 -1.77
N LYS A 247 -11.40 -18.40 -1.67
CA LYS A 247 -12.05 -18.92 -0.46
C LYS A 247 -11.69 -20.39 -0.24
N PRO A 248 -11.40 -20.81 1.00
CA PRO A 248 -11.13 -22.21 1.30
C PRO A 248 -12.33 -23.11 1.00
N GLU A 249 -13.56 -22.60 1.17
CA GLU A 249 -14.82 -23.34 0.98
C GLU A 249 -15.17 -23.61 -0.49
N THR A 250 -14.57 -22.88 -1.44
CA THR A 250 -14.80 -23.09 -2.87
C THR A 250 -14.22 -24.43 -3.31
N SER A 251 -15.05 -25.27 -3.94
CA SER A 251 -14.67 -26.61 -4.39
C SER A 251 -13.51 -26.60 -5.38
N ALA A 252 -12.81 -27.73 -5.51
CA ALA A 252 -11.68 -27.86 -6.43
C ALA A 252 -12.11 -27.66 -7.89
N GLU A 253 -13.26 -28.21 -8.28
CA GLU A 253 -13.85 -28.07 -9.61
C GLU A 253 -14.16 -26.60 -9.90
N ARG A 254 -14.81 -25.91 -8.96
CA ARG A 254 -15.14 -24.49 -9.09
C ARG A 254 -13.89 -23.61 -9.13
N LYS A 255 -12.86 -23.93 -8.34
CA LYS A 255 -11.55 -23.26 -8.40
C LYS A 255 -10.90 -23.43 -9.77
N ALA A 256 -11.01 -24.60 -10.41
CA ALA A 256 -10.48 -24.81 -11.75
C ALA A 256 -11.23 -23.99 -12.80
N GLU A 257 -12.56 -23.94 -12.74
CA GLU A 257 -13.39 -23.10 -13.62
C GLU A 257 -13.03 -21.61 -13.50
N LEU A 258 -13.03 -21.08 -12.28
CA LEU A 258 -12.69 -19.69 -11.99
C LEU A 258 -11.26 -19.37 -12.43
N PHE A 259 -10.31 -20.29 -12.20
CA PHE A 259 -8.94 -20.12 -12.66
C PHE A 259 -8.88 -19.96 -14.17
N SER A 260 -9.53 -20.84 -14.93
CA SER A 260 -9.57 -20.78 -16.39
C SER A 260 -10.26 -19.53 -16.91
N ALA A 261 -11.37 -19.10 -16.30
CA ALA A 261 -12.09 -17.89 -16.71
C ALA A 261 -11.25 -16.62 -16.51
N ILE A 262 -10.63 -16.48 -15.33
CA ILE A 262 -9.73 -15.36 -15.02
C ILE A 262 -8.54 -15.39 -15.99
N LYS A 263 -7.90 -16.55 -16.18
CA LYS A 263 -6.76 -16.70 -17.08
C LYS A 263 -7.12 -16.34 -18.52
N SER A 264 -8.25 -16.84 -19.02
CA SER A 264 -8.72 -16.53 -20.38
C SER A 264 -8.95 -15.04 -20.60
N THR A 265 -9.40 -14.32 -19.57
CA THR A 265 -9.57 -12.86 -19.65
C THR A 265 -8.23 -12.17 -19.88
N TYR A 266 -7.20 -12.55 -19.10
CA TYR A 266 -5.87 -11.97 -19.21
C TYR A 266 -5.08 -12.42 -20.45
N ASP A 267 -5.22 -13.68 -20.87
CA ASP A 267 -4.55 -14.22 -22.07
C ASP A 267 -5.09 -13.61 -23.37
N SER A 268 -6.30 -13.04 -23.34
CA SER A 268 -6.89 -12.32 -24.48
C SER A 268 -6.28 -10.92 -24.71
N LEU A 269 -5.55 -10.39 -23.72
CA LEU A 269 -4.93 -9.08 -23.82
C LEU A 269 -3.59 -9.17 -24.55
N PRO A 270 -3.21 -8.15 -25.35
CA PRO A 270 -1.86 -8.09 -25.92
C PRO A 270 -0.81 -8.04 -24.81
N GLU A 271 0.38 -8.57 -25.08
CA GLU A 271 1.52 -8.35 -24.17
C GLU A 271 2.11 -6.95 -24.43
N PRO A 272 2.42 -6.17 -23.38
CA PRO A 272 3.10 -4.89 -23.53
C PRO A 272 4.43 -5.03 -24.26
N LYS A 273 4.74 -4.04 -25.09
CA LYS A 273 6.05 -3.97 -25.73
C LYS A 273 7.18 -4.06 -24.68
N ASP A 274 8.20 -4.86 -25.01
CA ASP A 274 9.41 -5.08 -24.22
C ASP A 274 9.18 -5.58 -22.79
N ILE A 275 7.99 -6.09 -22.44
CA ILE A 275 7.69 -6.54 -21.07
C ILE A 275 8.57 -7.71 -20.63
N GLY A 276 8.97 -8.56 -21.57
CA GLY A 276 9.90 -9.67 -21.30
C GLY A 276 11.31 -9.22 -20.93
N SER A 277 11.70 -7.98 -21.25
CA SER A 277 12.99 -7.39 -20.86
C SER A 277 13.03 -6.94 -19.41
N LEU A 278 11.87 -6.74 -18.80
CA LEU A 278 11.76 -6.33 -17.41
C LEU A 278 11.85 -7.58 -16.52
N ALA A 279 13.05 -7.89 -16.06
CA ALA A 279 13.27 -9.02 -15.17
C ALA A 279 12.60 -8.82 -13.80
N ASN A 280 12.27 -9.94 -13.15
CA ASN A 280 11.96 -9.92 -11.72
C ASN A 280 13.21 -9.47 -10.94
N TYR A 281 12.97 -8.76 -9.84
CA TYR A 281 14.00 -8.35 -8.90
C TYR A 281 13.52 -8.66 -7.49
N LYS A 282 14.44 -9.09 -6.62
CA LYS A 282 14.18 -9.19 -5.19
C LYS A 282 15.45 -8.86 -4.44
N LYS A 283 15.37 -7.90 -3.52
CA LYS A 283 16.47 -7.51 -2.66
C LYS A 283 16.87 -8.70 -1.77
N ALA A 284 18.18 -8.96 -1.68
CA ALA A 284 18.70 -9.97 -0.75
C ALA A 284 18.46 -9.50 0.69
N VAL A 285 17.96 -10.41 1.54
CA VAL A 285 17.71 -10.20 2.97
C VAL A 285 18.93 -10.63 3.76
#